data_AF-A0A388T1W1-F1
#
_entry.id   AF-A0A388T1W1-F1
#
_cell.length_a   1.000
_cell.length_b   1.000
_cell.length_c   1.000
_cell.angle_alpha   90.00
_cell.angle_beta   90.00
_cell.angle_gamma   90.00
#
_symmetry.space_group_name_H-M   'P 1'
#
loop_
_entity.id
_entity.type
_entity.pdbx_description
1 polymer ?
#
loop_
_entity_poly.entity_id
_entity_poly.type
_entity_poly.pdbx_seq_one_letter_code
_entity_poly.pdbx_strand_id
1 'polypeptide(L)' 'MRLEVEPVPVEGCAGCAELANVRDRARVVGDMTTVSDCNVYLRRHPEGHQ' A
#
# COMPACT_ATOMS: atom_id res chain seq x y z
N MET A 1 -3.43 17.25 -14.44
CA MET A 1 -2.55 16.37 -13.64
C MET A 1 -3.45 15.47 -12.81
N ARG A 2 -3.45 14.15 -13.03
CA ARG A 2 -4.27 13.24 -12.22
C ARG A 2 -3.51 13.00 -10.91
N LEU A 3 -4.00 13.58 -9.82
CA LEU A 3 -3.62 13.15 -8.47
C LEU A 3 -4.15 11.72 -8.33
N GLU A 4 -3.28 10.74 -8.56
CA GLU A 4 -3.64 9.36 -8.27
C GLU A 4 -3.84 9.24 -6.77
N VAL A 5 -5.08 9.01 -6.37
CA VAL A 5 -5.42 8.74 -4.97
C VAL A 5 -4.69 7.47 -4.55
N GLU A 6 -4.03 7.55 -3.40
CA GLU A 6 -3.30 6.44 -2.82
C GLU A 6 -4.29 5.29 -2.49
N PRO A 7 -4.00 4.03 -2.86
CA PRO A 7 -4.93 2.92 -2.64
C PRO A 7 -5.23 2.71 -1.16
N VAL A 8 -6.51 2.46 -0.88
CA VAL A 8 -7.03 2.23 0.47
C VAL A 8 -6.98 0.72 0.76
N PRO A 9 -6.49 0.30 1.95
CA PRO A 9 -6.52 -1.10 2.35
C PRO A 9 -7.96 -1.63 2.45
N VAL A 10 -8.17 -2.88 2.05
CA VAL A 10 -9.47 -3.55 2.18
C VAL A 10 -9.71 -3.94 3.64
N GLU A 11 -10.85 -3.54 4.19
CA GLU A 11 -11.24 -3.90 5.56
C GLU A 11 -11.34 -5.42 5.74
N GLY A 12 -10.82 -5.92 6.86
CA GLY A 12 -10.79 -7.36 7.16
C GLY A 12 -9.67 -8.14 6.47
N CYS A 13 -8.89 -7.52 5.58
CA CYS A 13 -7.72 -8.16 4.98
C CYS A 13 -6.44 -7.85 5.77
N ALA A 14 -5.89 -8.86 6.44
CA ALA A 14 -4.63 -8.72 7.18
C ALA A 14 -3.47 -8.26 6.28
N GLY A 15 -3.37 -8.78 5.05
CA GLY A 15 -2.31 -8.38 4.10
C GLY A 15 -2.38 -6.90 3.72
N CYS A 16 -3.57 -6.37 3.47
CA CYS A 16 -3.77 -4.94 3.22
C CYS A 16 -3.40 -4.08 4.43
N ALA A 17 -3.77 -4.51 5.64
CA ALA A 17 -3.45 -3.78 6.87
C ALA A 17 -1.93 -3.72 7.10
N GLU A 18 -1.22 -4.83 6.89
CA GLU A 18 0.24 -4.86 6.97
C GLU A 18 0.90 -3.96 5.92
N LEU A 19 0.45 -4.03 4.66
CA LEU A 19 0.97 -3.16 3.59
C LEU A 19 0.76 -1.68 3.89
N ALA A 20 -0.40 -1.31 4.44
CA ALA A 20 -0.67 0.07 4.86
C ALA A 20 0.29 0.51 5.99
N ASN A 21 0.50 -0.34 7.00
CA ASN A 21 1.43 -0.06 8.09
C ASN A 21 2.89 0.09 7.60
N VAL A 22 3.33 -0.78 6.68
CA VAL A 22 4.68 -0.70 6.08
C VAL A 22 4.82 0.58 5.26
N ARG A 23 3.82 0.92 4.45
CA ARG A 23 3.80 2.16 3.67
C ARG A 23 3.92 3.40 4.56
N ASP A 24 3.21 3.45 5.67
CA ASP A 24 3.25 4.60 6.58
C ASP A 24 4.63 4.76 7.22
N ARG A 25 5.26 3.65 7.65
CA ARG A 25 6.65 3.67 8.15
C ARG A 25 7.64 4.09 7.07
N ALA A 26 7.50 3.58 5.86
CA ALA A 26 8.35 3.93 4.72
C ALA A 26 8.27 5.43 4.41
N ARG A 27 7.07 6.02 4.46
CA ARG A 27 6.87 7.46 4.29
C ARG A 27 7.57 8.26 5.39
N VAL A 28 7.55 7.80 6.64
CA VAL A 28 8.23 8.47 7.76
C VAL A 28 9.75 8.50 7.56
N VAL A 29 10.35 7.42 7.05
CA VAL A 29 11.81 7.34 6.83
C VAL A 29 12.25 7.83 5.45
N GLY A 30 11.31 8.28 4.60
CA GLY A 30 11.59 8.79 3.25
C GLY A 30 11.84 7.73 2.19
N ASP A 31 11.53 6.46 2.45
CA ASP A 31 11.64 5.37 1.48
C ASP A 31 10.43 5.35 0.53
N MET A 32 10.49 6.21 -0.48
CA MET A 32 9.41 6.34 -1.48
C MET A 32 9.32 5.15 -2.44
N THR A 33 10.36 4.32 -2.53
CA THR A 33 10.33 3.07 -3.31
C THR A 33 9.38 2.09 -2.63
N THR A 34 9.58 1.84 -1.33
CA THR A 34 8.71 0.95 -0.55
C THR A 34 7.26 1.47 -0.50
N VAL A 35 7.06 2.79 -0.41
CA VAL A 35 5.72 3.39 -0.52
C VAL A 35 5.05 3.03 -1.84
N SER A 36 5.79 3.15 -2.95
CA SER A 36 5.28 2.84 -4.28
C SER A 36 4.96 1.35 -4.44
N ASP A 37 5.82 0.46 -3.93
CA ASP A 37 5.59 -0.99 -3.96
C ASP A 37 4.35 -1.38 -3.16
N CYS A 38 4.19 -0.85 -1.94
CA CYS A 38 2.99 -1.09 -1.13
C CYS A 38 1.72 -0.63 -1.86
N ASN A 39 1.77 0.50 -2.57
CA ASN A 39 0.65 0.98 -3.38
C ASN A 39 0.34 0.03 -4.55
N VAL A 40 1.33 -0.55 -5.20
CA VAL A 40 1.12 -1.57 -6.23
C VAL A 40 0.46 -2.82 -5.64
N TYR A 41 0.96 -3.33 -4.50
CA TYR A 41 0.39 -4.51 -3.85
C TYR A 41 -1.05 -4.30 -3.37
N LEU A 42 -1.37 -3.13 -2.81
CA LEU A 42 -2.73 -2.79 -2.40
C LEU A 42 -3.69 -2.75 -3.60
N ARG A 43 -3.25 -2.23 -4.76
CA ARG A 43 -4.06 -2.24 -6.00
C ARG A 43 -4.27 -3.67 -6.54
N ARG A 44 -3.32 -4.58 -6.29
CA ARG A 44 -3.39 -5.99 -6.67
C ARG A 44 -4.15 -6.87 -5.69
N HIS A 45 -4.79 -6.31 -4.65
CA HIS A 45 -5.62 -7.08 -3.72
C HIS A 45 -6.58 -8.09 -4.41
N PRO A 46 -7.24 -7.78 -5.54
CA PRO A 46 -8.11 -8.75 -6.22
C PRO A 46 -7.39 -10.03 -6.68
N GLU A 47 -6.07 -9.98 -6.88
CA GLU A 47 -5.23 -11.12 -7.27
C GLU A 47 -4.75 -11.93 -6.04
N GLY A 48 -4.97 -11.41 -4.82
CA GLY A 48 -4.49 -11.96 -3.57
C GLY A 48 -3.14 -11.35 -3.15
N HIS A 49 -2.91 -11.31 -1.83
CA HIS A 49 -1.58 -11.07 -1.26
C HIS A 49 -0.96 -12.44 -1.00
N GLN A 50 0.14 -12.76 -1.69
CA GLN A 50 0.84 -14.03 -1.56
C GLN A 50 1.79 -14.03 -0.37
#